data_AF-A0A6L2Q1F4-F1
#
_entry.id   AF-A0A6L2Q1F4-F1
#
_cell.length_a   1.000
_cell.length_b   1.000
_cell.length_c   1.000
_cell.angle_alpha   90.00
_cell.angle_beta   90.00
_cell.angle_gamma   90.00
#
_symmetry.space_group_name_H-M   'P 1'
#
loop_
_entity.id
_entity.type
_entity.pdbx_description
1 polymer ?
#
loop_
_entity_poly.entity_id
_entity_poly.type
_entity_poly.pdbx_seq_one_letter_code
_entity_poly.pdbx_strand_id
1 'polypeptide(L)'
;MASKRRPINSRSKLNFRPNTETPGWETKGKKPLPEPTTVKQVLMMMIVHVCRKTLFFDTSVKVGIYGAGLFIVSLLADVVPFPKTYFSRSDNVFNQYFVKLGWGWTVLVTSPFLFMTSYTYCCGKVDKILQHVARLLIATFAWFFWTKLFWYIETVYGYCNASPRKYPTKEICIAGGYFWYGFDISGHAFILIYSSLVLIEEARAIIGWEGIRDLIRNEEHARNIGDVSVIGSPLRGLSPEEFGKLKESYEKFTPYIRLCFIVMTFLSVLWDVMLVSTILYYHIMVEKFISGAIAILTWFFTYRYWYTLSGILPNLPGDGLFKYKDARQPKECTKRRGTTSGPQSIVKGQFPTFMGMPLYGLRNQENKEQKDEDTDIEMDMQTSSAIK
;
A
#
# COMPACT_ATOMS: atom_id res chain seq x y z
N MET A 1 -69.01 75.04 26.14
CA MET A 1 -68.36 74.03 27.00
C MET A 1 -67.60 73.05 26.10
N ALA A 2 -66.40 72.63 26.53
CA ALA A 2 -65.45 71.68 25.91
C ALA A 2 -64.80 72.13 24.56
N SER A 3 -63.55 72.64 24.51
CA SER A 3 -62.21 72.00 24.74
C SER A 3 -61.85 70.96 23.66
N LYS A 4 -60.65 70.80 23.06
CA LYS A 4 -59.35 71.51 22.91
C LYS A 4 -58.47 70.54 22.07
N ARG A 5 -57.51 71.10 21.29
CA ARG A 5 -56.24 70.51 20.76
C ARG A 5 -56.22 69.64 19.49
N ARG A 6 -55.44 70.12 18.50
CA ARG A 6 -54.58 69.31 17.60
C ARG A 6 -53.23 69.01 18.30
N PRO A 7 -52.53 67.91 17.94
CA PRO A 7 -51.11 67.97 17.55
C PRO A 7 -50.85 67.14 16.26
N ILE A 8 -49.99 67.50 15.29
CA ILE A 8 -48.54 67.79 15.20
C ILE A 8 -47.68 66.53 14.87
N ASN A 9 -46.99 66.61 13.71
CA ASN A 9 -45.75 65.92 13.28
C ASN A 9 -45.76 64.40 13.07
N SER A 10 -44.93 63.77 12.23
CA SER A 10 -43.88 64.16 11.29
C SER A 10 -43.46 62.86 10.56
N ARG A 11 -42.97 62.97 9.32
CA ARG A 11 -42.33 61.90 8.52
C ARG A 11 -41.30 61.08 9.33
N SER A 12 -41.21 59.78 9.06
CA SER A 12 -39.89 59.15 8.80
C SER A 12 -40.01 57.95 7.85
N LYS A 13 -39.22 58.00 6.78
CA LYS A 13 -38.87 56.86 5.93
C LYS A 13 -38.04 55.90 6.77
N LEU A 14 -38.45 54.64 6.89
CA LEU A 14 -37.54 53.59 7.31
C LEU A 14 -37.14 52.78 6.06
N ASN A 15 -36.09 53.29 5.42
CA ASN A 15 -35.26 52.51 4.50
C ASN A 15 -34.62 51.37 5.29
N PHE A 16 -35.12 50.15 5.12
CA PHE A 16 -34.44 48.97 5.64
C PHE A 16 -33.29 48.62 4.70
N ARG A 17 -32.18 49.36 4.83
CA ARG A 17 -30.89 48.99 4.25
C ARG A 17 -30.14 48.25 5.36
N PRO A 18 -29.95 46.92 5.30
CA PRO A 18 -29.10 46.26 6.27
C PRO A 18 -27.71 46.85 6.14
N ASN A 19 -27.15 47.29 7.27
CA ASN A 19 -25.78 47.76 7.37
C ASN A 19 -24.86 46.67 6.84
N THR A 20 -24.00 47.06 5.89
CA THR A 20 -22.75 46.38 5.57
C THR A 20 -21.95 46.17 6.86
N GLU A 21 -21.23 45.04 6.91
CA GLU A 21 -20.32 44.60 7.98
C GLU A 21 -20.96 43.78 9.11
N THR A 22 -21.63 42.68 8.74
CA THR A 22 -21.33 41.44 9.47
C THR A 22 -20.01 40.92 8.90
N PRO A 23 -19.02 40.52 9.71
CA PRO A 23 -17.92 39.72 9.19
C PRO A 23 -18.59 38.45 8.70
N GLY A 24 -18.79 38.35 7.39
CA GLY A 24 -19.26 37.13 6.77
C GLY A 24 -18.37 36.05 7.34
N TRP A 25 -18.97 35.09 8.05
CA TRP A 25 -18.29 33.86 8.42
C TRP A 25 -17.60 33.39 7.15
N GLU A 26 -16.28 33.59 7.06
CA GLU A 26 -15.48 33.00 6.01
C GLU A 26 -15.74 31.52 6.19
N THR A 27 -16.54 30.95 5.29
CA THR A 27 -16.72 29.52 5.24
C THR A 27 -15.34 28.97 4.98
N LYS A 28 -14.64 28.54 6.04
CA LYS A 28 -13.40 27.77 5.94
C LYS A 28 -13.65 26.76 4.83
N GLY A 29 -12.92 26.92 3.72
CA GLY A 29 -13.25 26.27 2.46
C GLY A 29 -13.48 24.78 2.68
N LYS A 30 -14.56 24.24 2.12
CA LYS A 30 -14.78 22.78 2.14
C LYS A 30 -13.59 22.12 1.43
N LYS A 31 -13.13 20.97 1.94
CA LYS A 31 -12.02 20.22 1.32
C LYS A 31 -12.31 19.99 -0.18
N PRO A 32 -11.32 20.15 -1.06
CA PRO A 32 -11.53 19.97 -2.49
C PRO A 32 -12.01 18.54 -2.78
N LEU A 33 -13.00 18.41 -3.66
CA LEU A 33 -13.52 17.12 -4.11
C LEU A 33 -12.47 16.38 -4.95
N PRO A 34 -12.47 15.04 -4.96
CA PRO A 34 -11.59 14.29 -5.85
C PRO A 34 -12.03 14.52 -7.29
N GLU A 35 -11.07 14.53 -8.21
CA GLU A 35 -11.35 14.63 -9.65
C GLU A 35 -12.24 13.47 -10.13
N PRO A 36 -13.09 13.72 -11.15
CA PRO A 36 -13.95 12.68 -11.70
C PRO A 36 -13.12 11.50 -12.23
N THR A 37 -13.47 10.28 -11.82
CA THR A 37 -12.79 9.07 -12.26
C THR A 37 -13.20 8.70 -13.68
N THR A 38 -12.20 8.55 -14.56
CA THR A 38 -12.44 8.12 -15.95
C THR A 38 -12.64 6.59 -16.02
N VAL A 39 -13.41 6.09 -17.00
CA VAL A 39 -13.62 4.64 -17.23
C VAL A 39 -12.30 3.86 -17.33
N LYS A 40 -11.33 4.41 -18.07
CA LYS A 40 -9.96 3.85 -18.18
C LYS A 40 -9.28 3.71 -16.82
N GLN A 41 -9.46 4.69 -15.93
CA GLN A 41 -8.88 4.68 -14.59
C GLN A 41 -9.54 3.60 -13.73
N VAL A 42 -10.85 3.41 -13.84
CA VAL A 42 -11.57 2.35 -13.11
C VAL A 42 -11.08 0.97 -13.55
N LEU A 43 -11.00 0.71 -14.86
CA LEU A 43 -10.46 -0.55 -15.39
C LEU A 43 -9.04 -0.82 -14.89
N MET A 44 -8.18 0.21 -14.92
CA MET A 44 -6.81 0.10 -14.42
C MET A 44 -6.77 -0.26 -12.93
N MET A 45 -7.63 0.35 -12.11
CA MET A 45 -7.74 0.02 -10.68
C MET A 45 -8.22 -1.41 -10.45
N MET A 46 -9.13 -1.93 -11.28
CA MET A 46 -9.56 -3.32 -11.22
C MET A 46 -8.40 -4.28 -11.53
N ILE A 47 -7.63 -4.01 -12.58
CA ILE A 47 -6.44 -4.80 -12.92
C ILE A 47 -5.43 -4.78 -11.77
N VAL A 48 -5.09 -3.59 -11.27
CA VAL A 48 -4.15 -3.44 -10.14
C VAL A 48 -4.67 -4.14 -8.88
N HIS A 49 -5.99 -4.16 -8.65
CA HIS A 49 -6.59 -4.91 -7.54
C HIS A 49 -6.38 -6.42 -7.67
N VAL A 50 -6.62 -6.98 -8.86
CA VAL A 50 -6.37 -8.40 -9.15
C VAL A 50 -4.89 -8.73 -9.01
N CYS A 51 -4.00 -7.89 -9.56
CA CYS A 51 -2.56 -8.04 -9.42
C CYS A 51 -2.12 -8.01 -7.95
N ARG A 52 -2.66 -7.07 -7.16
CA ARG A 52 -2.41 -6.98 -5.72
C ARG A 52 -2.84 -8.24 -4.98
N LYS A 53 -4.02 -8.76 -5.28
CA LYS A 53 -4.53 -9.99 -4.67
C LYS A 53 -3.68 -11.21 -5.01
N THR A 54 -3.15 -11.24 -6.24
CA THR A 54 -2.29 -12.33 -6.73
C THR A 54 -0.90 -12.26 -6.10
N LEU A 55 -0.27 -11.08 -6.08
CA LEU A 55 1.11 -10.90 -5.62
C LEU A 55 1.25 -10.92 -4.10
N PHE A 56 0.32 -10.30 -3.36
CA PHE A 56 0.36 -10.24 -1.89
C PHE A 56 -0.43 -11.36 -1.22
N PHE A 57 -0.44 -12.54 -1.81
CA PHE A 57 -0.80 -13.74 -1.06
C PHE A 57 0.14 -13.86 0.14
N ASP A 58 -0.40 -14.19 1.32
CA ASP A 58 0.34 -14.13 2.59
C ASP A 58 1.69 -14.82 2.45
N THR A 59 2.77 -14.05 2.60
CA THR A 59 4.12 -14.52 2.28
C THR A 59 4.52 -15.69 3.16
N SER A 60 4.06 -15.73 4.41
CA SER A 60 4.26 -16.87 5.31
C SER A 60 3.57 -18.14 4.79
N VAL A 61 2.36 -18.02 4.25
CA VAL A 61 1.65 -19.15 3.63
C VAL A 61 2.34 -19.57 2.33
N LYS A 62 2.76 -18.61 1.50
CA LYS A 62 3.51 -18.87 0.26
C LYS A 62 4.82 -19.62 0.52
N VAL A 63 5.58 -19.21 1.53
CA VAL A 63 6.80 -19.91 1.98
C VAL A 63 6.46 -21.33 2.45
N GLY A 64 5.37 -21.51 3.20
CA GLY A 64 4.88 -22.83 3.59
C GLY A 64 4.53 -23.72 2.41
N ILE A 65 3.83 -23.17 1.40
CA ILE A 65 3.49 -23.89 0.15
C ILE A 65 4.76 -24.27 -0.62
N TYR A 66 5.74 -23.39 -0.74
CA TYR A 66 7.01 -23.70 -1.38
C TYR A 66 7.78 -24.81 -0.65
N GLY A 67 7.89 -24.72 0.68
CA GLY A 67 8.56 -25.75 1.49
C GLY A 67 7.85 -27.10 1.42
N ALA A 68 6.52 -27.11 1.58
CA ALA A 68 5.72 -28.33 1.47
C ALA A 68 5.77 -28.92 0.06
N GLY A 69 5.71 -28.07 -0.98
CA GLY A 69 5.83 -28.49 -2.38
C GLY A 69 7.18 -29.13 -2.68
N LEU A 70 8.28 -28.48 -2.26
CA LEU A 70 9.63 -29.01 -2.44
C LEU A 70 9.87 -30.34 -1.72
N PHE A 71 9.18 -30.59 -0.61
CA PHE A 71 9.32 -31.86 0.12
C PHE A 71 8.35 -32.92 -0.40
N ILE A 72 7.04 -32.66 -0.29
CA ILE A 72 5.97 -33.64 -0.56
C ILE A 72 5.86 -33.93 -2.05
N VAL A 73 5.76 -32.90 -2.89
CA VAL A 73 5.57 -33.10 -4.34
C VAL A 73 6.83 -33.67 -4.98
N SER A 74 8.02 -33.26 -4.52
CA SER A 74 9.26 -33.88 -5.00
C SER A 74 9.36 -35.35 -4.60
N LEU A 75 8.96 -35.73 -3.38
CA LEU A 75 8.94 -37.14 -2.97
C LEU A 75 7.97 -37.96 -3.84
N LEU A 76 6.79 -37.43 -4.12
CA LEU A 76 5.84 -38.08 -5.02
C LEU A 76 6.38 -38.17 -6.45
N ALA A 77 7.10 -37.15 -6.93
CA ALA A 77 7.73 -37.16 -8.26
C ALA A 77 8.87 -38.15 -8.39
N ASP A 78 9.62 -38.38 -7.31
CA ASP A 78 10.70 -39.38 -7.29
C ASP A 78 10.13 -40.81 -7.29
N VAL A 79 8.90 -41.02 -6.78
CA VAL A 79 8.22 -42.32 -6.72
C VAL A 79 7.36 -42.60 -7.97
N VAL A 80 6.72 -41.56 -8.53
CA VAL A 80 5.80 -41.67 -9.66
C VAL A 80 6.39 -40.98 -10.88
N PRO A 81 6.78 -41.71 -11.94
CA PRO A 81 7.30 -41.09 -13.14
C PRO A 81 6.18 -40.30 -13.86
N PHE A 82 6.25 -38.97 -13.80
CA PHE A 82 5.32 -38.10 -14.49
C PHE A 82 5.49 -38.19 -16.02
N PRO A 83 4.39 -38.07 -16.81
CA PRO A 83 4.47 -38.14 -18.26
C PRO A 83 5.35 -37.02 -18.83
N LYS A 84 6.15 -37.34 -19.85
CA LYS A 84 7.04 -36.39 -20.49
C LYS A 84 6.21 -35.32 -21.21
N THR A 85 6.26 -34.09 -20.71
CA THR A 85 5.63 -32.92 -21.33
C THR A 85 6.68 -31.94 -21.89
N TYR A 86 6.25 -30.84 -22.53
CA TYR A 86 7.16 -29.79 -23.01
C TYR A 86 8.13 -29.28 -21.92
N PHE A 87 7.65 -29.17 -20.67
CA PHE A 87 8.45 -28.74 -19.51
C PHE A 87 9.47 -29.77 -19.04
N SER A 88 9.34 -31.04 -19.44
CA SER A 88 10.30 -32.10 -19.13
C SER A 88 11.59 -32.00 -19.94
N ARG A 89 11.59 -31.29 -21.07
CA ARG A 89 12.81 -31.16 -21.88
C ARG A 89 13.67 -30.01 -21.39
N SER A 90 14.94 -30.28 -21.10
CA SER A 90 15.90 -29.30 -20.58
C SER A 90 16.27 -28.21 -21.58
N ASP A 91 16.03 -28.43 -22.87
CA ASP A 91 16.27 -27.51 -23.98
C ASP A 91 15.10 -26.53 -24.22
N ASN A 92 14.04 -26.60 -23.41
CA ASN A 92 12.90 -25.70 -23.58
C ASN A 92 13.31 -24.22 -23.36
N VAL A 93 12.63 -23.31 -24.05
CA VAL A 93 12.96 -21.87 -24.06
C VAL A 93 12.91 -21.28 -22.64
N PHE A 94 11.96 -21.74 -21.80
CA PHE A 94 11.85 -21.27 -20.43
C PHE A 94 13.04 -21.71 -19.57
N ASN A 95 13.52 -22.94 -19.71
CA ASN A 95 14.66 -23.42 -18.95
C ASN A 95 15.97 -22.74 -19.40
N GLN A 96 16.17 -22.64 -20.72
CA GLN A 96 17.39 -22.07 -21.31
C GLN A 96 17.54 -20.55 -21.10
N TYR A 97 16.48 -19.78 -21.32
CA TYR A 97 16.54 -18.31 -21.26
C TYR A 97 15.93 -17.73 -20.00
N PHE A 98 14.83 -18.31 -19.51
CA PHE A 98 14.10 -17.71 -18.41
C PHE A 98 14.69 -18.10 -17.05
N VAL A 99 14.91 -19.39 -16.76
CA VAL A 99 15.48 -19.79 -15.47
C VAL A 99 16.98 -19.46 -15.39
N LYS A 100 17.74 -19.66 -16.48
CA LYS A 100 19.18 -19.36 -16.52
C LYS A 100 19.50 -17.87 -16.32
N LEU A 101 18.69 -16.98 -16.87
CA LEU A 101 18.79 -15.52 -16.67
C LEU A 101 17.79 -15.03 -15.61
N GLY A 102 17.32 -15.91 -14.72
CA GLY A 102 16.20 -15.62 -13.82
C GLY A 102 16.42 -14.40 -12.93
N TRP A 103 17.63 -14.25 -12.39
CA TRP A 103 18.01 -13.07 -11.61
C TRP A 103 18.01 -11.79 -12.46
N GLY A 104 18.49 -11.87 -13.70
CA GLY A 104 18.50 -10.74 -14.64
C GLY A 104 17.09 -10.20 -14.89
N TRP A 105 16.11 -11.07 -15.13
CA TRP A 105 14.70 -10.67 -15.28
C TRP A 105 14.14 -10.04 -14.00
N THR A 106 14.51 -10.59 -12.84
CA THR A 106 14.07 -10.07 -11.53
C THR A 106 14.59 -8.66 -11.30
N VAL A 107 15.88 -8.42 -11.55
CA VAL A 107 16.50 -7.10 -11.42
C VAL A 107 15.95 -6.13 -12.46
N LEU A 108 15.80 -6.56 -13.72
CA LEU A 108 15.30 -5.72 -14.81
C LEU A 108 13.92 -5.14 -14.51
N VAL A 109 13.02 -5.93 -13.94
CA VAL A 109 11.66 -5.48 -13.63
C VAL A 109 11.58 -4.77 -12.28
N THR A 110 12.32 -5.22 -11.27
CA THR A 110 12.25 -4.66 -9.90
C THR A 110 13.01 -3.34 -9.78
N SER A 111 14.12 -3.16 -10.49
CA SER A 111 14.95 -1.94 -10.44
C SER A 111 14.19 -0.66 -10.83
N PRO A 112 13.50 -0.57 -11.99
CA PRO A 112 12.76 0.64 -12.34
C PRO A 112 11.61 0.90 -11.36
N PHE A 113 10.92 -0.13 -10.90
CA PHE A 113 9.87 -0.01 -9.88
C PHE A 113 10.43 0.57 -8.58
N LEU A 114 11.54 0.03 -8.08
CA LEU A 114 12.20 0.46 -6.85
C LEU A 114 12.69 1.90 -6.98
N PHE A 115 13.35 2.25 -8.09
CA PHE A 115 13.85 3.60 -8.32
C PHE A 115 12.71 4.62 -8.33
N MET A 116 11.65 4.38 -9.11
CA MET A 116 10.51 5.30 -9.20
C MET A 116 9.77 5.44 -7.87
N THR A 117 9.50 4.33 -7.18
CA THR A 117 8.80 4.37 -5.89
C THR A 117 9.64 5.08 -4.83
N SER A 118 10.92 4.73 -4.70
CA SER A 118 11.84 5.35 -3.74
C SER A 118 12.08 6.83 -4.00
N TYR A 119 12.18 7.24 -5.26
CA TYR A 119 12.29 8.65 -5.61
C TYR A 119 11.10 9.46 -5.10
N THR A 120 9.87 8.94 -5.28
CA THR A 120 8.64 9.62 -4.83
C THR A 120 8.55 9.69 -3.30
N TYR A 121 8.62 8.56 -2.58
CA TYR A 121 8.39 8.59 -1.12
C TYR A 121 9.59 9.13 -0.31
N CYS A 122 10.78 9.24 -0.91
CA CYS A 122 11.93 9.94 -0.33
C CYS A 122 12.08 11.40 -0.80
N CYS A 123 11.12 11.92 -1.59
CA CYS A 123 11.10 13.30 -2.09
C CYS A 123 12.41 13.72 -2.80
N GLY A 124 13.07 12.79 -3.49
CA GLY A 124 14.32 13.03 -4.21
C GLY A 124 15.61 13.05 -3.37
N LYS A 125 15.57 12.68 -2.08
CA LYS A 125 16.78 12.59 -1.23
C LYS A 125 17.63 11.38 -1.62
N VAL A 126 18.80 11.65 -2.21
CA VAL A 126 19.73 10.62 -2.72
C VAL A 126 20.16 9.65 -1.63
N ASP A 127 20.47 10.12 -0.42
CA ASP A 127 20.92 9.26 0.69
C ASP A 127 19.92 8.17 1.05
N LYS A 128 18.62 8.52 1.05
CA LYS A 128 17.54 7.57 1.35
C LYS A 128 17.28 6.64 0.17
N ILE A 129 17.30 7.17 -1.06
CA ILE A 129 17.15 6.37 -2.28
C ILE A 129 18.26 5.30 -2.38
N LEU A 130 19.51 5.69 -2.09
CA LEU A 130 20.65 4.78 -2.12
C LEU A 130 20.49 3.61 -1.13
N GLN A 131 19.82 3.82 0.00
CA GLN A 131 19.50 2.74 0.95
C GLN A 131 18.55 1.72 0.32
N HIS A 132 17.54 2.16 -0.44
CA HIS A 132 16.66 1.22 -1.15
C HIS A 132 17.40 0.48 -2.27
N VAL A 133 18.28 1.16 -3.01
CA VAL A 133 19.12 0.53 -4.03
C VAL A 133 20.08 -0.48 -3.40
N ALA A 134 20.63 -0.19 -2.22
CA ALA A 134 21.51 -1.09 -1.50
C ALA A 134 20.85 -2.43 -1.15
N ARG A 135 19.52 -2.49 -0.91
CA ARG A 135 18.82 -3.78 -0.73
C ARG A 135 18.93 -4.67 -1.96
N LEU A 136 18.71 -4.09 -3.15
CA LEU A 136 18.81 -4.84 -4.40
C LEU A 136 20.25 -5.30 -4.68
N LEU A 137 21.24 -4.49 -4.28
CA LEU A 137 22.66 -4.87 -4.35
C LEU A 137 22.98 -6.03 -3.39
N ILE A 138 22.51 -5.96 -2.14
CA ILE A 138 22.67 -7.05 -1.15
C ILE A 138 22.01 -8.33 -1.67
N ALA A 139 20.81 -8.23 -2.25
CA ALA A 139 20.13 -9.39 -2.82
C ALA A 139 20.90 -9.98 -4.01
N THR A 140 21.47 -9.12 -4.87
CA THR A 140 22.32 -9.54 -6.00
C THR A 140 23.59 -10.23 -5.52
N PHE A 141 24.22 -9.69 -4.49
CA PHE A 141 25.39 -10.31 -3.87
C PHE A 141 25.05 -11.68 -3.27
N ALA A 142 23.94 -11.79 -2.53
CA ALA A 142 23.51 -13.05 -1.93
C ALA A 142 23.23 -14.11 -3.00
N TRP A 143 22.53 -13.76 -4.09
CA TRP A 143 22.33 -14.66 -5.23
C TRP A 143 23.67 -15.13 -5.83
N PHE A 144 24.57 -14.20 -6.11
CA PHE A 144 25.87 -14.52 -6.70
C PHE A 144 26.70 -15.41 -5.76
N PHE A 145 26.74 -15.09 -4.48
CA PHE A 145 27.44 -15.86 -3.45
C PHE A 145 26.92 -17.30 -3.40
N TRP A 146 25.61 -17.50 -3.26
CA TRP A 146 25.03 -18.84 -3.15
C TRP A 146 25.18 -19.66 -4.42
N THR A 147 24.95 -19.07 -5.60
CA THR A 147 25.13 -19.79 -6.88
C THR A 147 26.58 -20.20 -7.12
N LYS A 148 27.55 -19.35 -6.75
CA LYS A 148 28.97 -19.72 -6.80
C LYS A 148 29.34 -20.76 -5.76
N LEU A 149 28.75 -20.69 -4.57
CA LEU A 149 28.97 -21.69 -3.53
C LEU A 149 28.41 -23.06 -3.93
N PHE A 150 27.23 -23.13 -4.56
CA PHE A 150 26.67 -24.40 -5.05
C PHE A 150 27.57 -25.03 -6.10
N TRP A 151 28.04 -24.23 -7.06
CA TRP A 151 29.00 -24.69 -8.06
C TRP A 151 30.31 -25.17 -7.41
N TYR A 152 30.83 -24.44 -6.42
CA TYR A 152 32.03 -24.84 -5.68
C TYR A 152 31.82 -26.18 -4.95
N ILE A 153 30.70 -26.36 -4.24
CA ILE A 153 30.37 -27.62 -3.54
C ILE A 153 30.31 -28.78 -4.54
N GLU A 154 29.66 -28.61 -5.68
CA GLU A 154 29.54 -29.64 -6.71
C GLU A 154 30.92 -30.07 -7.25
N THR A 155 31.81 -29.10 -7.50
CA THR A 155 33.16 -29.38 -8.03
C THR A 155 34.10 -30.02 -7.03
N VAL A 156 33.99 -29.68 -5.74
CA VAL A 156 34.90 -30.19 -4.68
C VAL A 156 34.47 -31.57 -4.18
N TYR A 157 33.17 -31.78 -3.98
CA TYR A 157 32.65 -33.04 -3.45
C TYR A 157 32.24 -34.04 -4.53
N GLY A 158 32.28 -33.63 -5.80
CA GLY A 158 32.00 -34.49 -6.93
C GLY A 158 33.22 -35.32 -7.37
N TYR A 159 32.95 -36.46 -7.99
CA TYR A 159 33.96 -37.31 -8.60
C TYR A 159 33.44 -37.93 -9.91
N CYS A 160 34.38 -38.23 -10.81
CA CYS A 160 34.06 -38.89 -12.08
C CYS A 160 33.86 -40.40 -11.86
N ASN A 161 32.94 -41.01 -12.61
CA ASN A 161 32.79 -42.47 -12.64
C ASN A 161 34.05 -43.18 -13.18
N ALA A 162 34.78 -42.50 -14.08
CA ALA A 162 36.10 -42.93 -14.53
C ALA A 162 37.18 -42.56 -13.50
N SER A 163 38.35 -43.19 -13.59
CA SER A 163 39.45 -43.02 -12.61
C SER A 163 39.66 -41.56 -12.18
N PRO A 164 39.44 -41.21 -10.89
CA PRO A 164 39.40 -39.82 -10.42
C PRO A 164 40.69 -39.03 -10.68
N ARG A 165 41.83 -39.73 -10.80
CA ARG A 165 43.14 -39.12 -11.05
C ARG A 165 43.33 -38.64 -12.50
N LYS A 166 42.58 -39.19 -13.45
CA LYS A 166 42.70 -38.86 -14.88
C LYS A 166 41.73 -37.75 -15.32
N TYR A 167 40.62 -37.60 -14.59
CA TYR A 167 39.56 -36.64 -14.88
C TYR A 167 39.21 -35.83 -13.62
N PRO A 168 40.04 -34.84 -13.24
CA PRO A 168 39.88 -34.12 -11.99
C PRO A 168 38.74 -33.09 -12.00
N THR A 169 38.27 -32.65 -13.18
CA THR A 169 37.19 -31.67 -13.30
C THR A 169 35.97 -32.22 -14.02
N LYS A 170 34.80 -31.68 -13.68
CA LYS A 170 33.50 -32.04 -14.27
C LYS A 170 33.51 -31.92 -15.79
N GLU A 171 34.08 -30.84 -16.33
CA GLU A 171 34.10 -30.57 -17.76
C GLU A 171 34.89 -31.63 -18.53
N ILE A 172 36.05 -32.06 -18.00
CA ILE A 172 36.90 -33.07 -18.65
C ILE A 172 36.26 -34.47 -18.53
N CYS A 173 35.62 -34.76 -17.39
CA CYS A 173 34.88 -36.02 -17.20
C CYS A 173 33.72 -36.17 -18.20
N ILE A 174 32.90 -35.12 -18.35
CA ILE A 174 31.76 -35.10 -19.29
C ILE A 174 32.24 -35.09 -20.74
N ALA A 175 33.31 -34.34 -21.05
CA ALA A 175 33.92 -34.35 -22.39
C ALA A 175 34.48 -35.73 -22.76
N GLY A 176 34.92 -36.51 -21.77
CA GLY A 176 35.33 -37.90 -21.95
C GLY A 176 34.16 -38.88 -22.11
N GLY A 177 32.90 -38.42 -22.07
CA GLY A 177 31.71 -39.26 -22.16
C GLY A 177 31.35 -39.98 -20.84
N TYR A 178 31.94 -39.57 -19.72
CA TYR A 178 31.69 -40.17 -18.41
C TYR A 178 30.71 -39.34 -17.57
N PHE A 179 30.07 -40.00 -16.60
CA PHE A 179 29.15 -39.37 -15.67
C PHE A 179 29.90 -38.82 -14.45
N TRP A 180 29.49 -37.64 -13.99
CA TRP A 180 29.97 -37.00 -12.77
C TRP A 180 28.98 -37.26 -11.64
N TYR A 181 29.45 -37.90 -10.56
CA TYR A 181 28.67 -38.11 -9.35
C TYR A 181 29.05 -37.02 -8.35
N GLY A 182 28.14 -36.09 -8.10
CA GLY A 182 28.31 -35.01 -7.14
C GLY A 182 26.99 -34.62 -6.51
N PHE A 183 27.05 -33.93 -5.38
CA PHE A 183 25.86 -33.35 -4.76
C PHE A 183 25.52 -32.02 -5.45
N ASP A 184 24.56 -32.05 -6.38
CA ASP A 184 24.20 -30.88 -7.20
C ASP A 184 23.02 -30.12 -6.58
N ILE A 185 23.34 -29.17 -5.69
CA ILE A 185 22.31 -28.31 -5.09
C ILE A 185 21.60 -27.54 -6.19
N SER A 186 20.27 -27.72 -6.29
CA SER A 186 19.48 -27.15 -7.37
C SER A 186 19.50 -25.61 -7.39
N GLY A 187 20.41 -25.03 -8.18
CA GLY A 187 20.49 -23.59 -8.38
C GLY A 187 19.22 -23.00 -9.00
N HIS A 188 18.52 -23.80 -9.82
CA HIS A 188 17.25 -23.43 -10.46
C HIS A 188 16.12 -23.30 -9.41
N ALA A 189 15.98 -24.24 -8.49
CA ALA A 189 14.98 -24.12 -7.42
C ALA A 189 15.29 -22.96 -6.47
N PHE A 190 16.57 -22.76 -6.13
CA PHE A 190 17.02 -21.60 -5.34
C PHE A 190 16.64 -20.27 -6.00
N ILE A 191 17.01 -20.05 -7.27
CA ILE A 191 16.73 -18.77 -7.93
C ILE A 191 15.24 -18.49 -8.05
N LEU A 192 14.42 -19.50 -8.34
CA LEU A 192 12.97 -19.32 -8.49
C LEU A 192 12.31 -18.87 -7.18
N ILE A 193 12.64 -19.53 -6.07
CA ILE A 193 12.11 -19.17 -4.75
C ILE A 193 12.67 -17.82 -4.29
N TYR A 194 13.99 -17.64 -4.40
CA TYR A 194 14.65 -16.43 -3.95
C TYR A 194 14.15 -15.19 -4.70
N SER A 195 14.10 -15.25 -6.04
CA SER A 195 13.53 -14.19 -6.88
C SER A 195 12.08 -13.90 -6.55
N SER A 196 11.22 -14.92 -6.35
CA SER A 196 9.82 -14.67 -6.01
C SER A 196 9.68 -13.97 -4.66
N LEU A 197 10.45 -14.36 -3.64
CA LEU A 197 10.34 -13.77 -2.30
C LEU A 197 10.86 -12.32 -2.27
N VAL A 198 12.01 -12.06 -2.90
CA VAL A 198 12.57 -10.70 -3.05
C VAL A 198 11.59 -9.79 -3.80
N LEU A 199 11.02 -10.28 -4.90
CA LEU A 199 10.08 -9.52 -5.73
C LEU A 199 8.82 -9.14 -4.94
N ILE A 200 8.25 -10.06 -4.15
CA ILE A 200 7.06 -9.79 -3.31
C ILE A 200 7.36 -8.73 -2.24
N GLU A 201 8.53 -8.81 -1.59
CA GLU A 201 8.91 -7.85 -0.55
C GLU A 201 9.16 -6.45 -1.12
N GLU A 202 9.92 -6.31 -2.21
CA GLU A 202 10.12 -5.01 -2.85
C GLU A 202 8.81 -4.42 -3.39
N ALA A 203 7.88 -5.26 -3.88
CA ALA A 203 6.58 -4.81 -4.34
C ALA A 203 5.71 -4.21 -3.23
N ARG A 204 5.96 -4.49 -1.93
CA ARG A 204 5.18 -3.95 -0.80
C ARG A 204 5.15 -2.42 -0.75
N ALA A 205 6.08 -1.73 -1.42
CA ALA A 205 6.04 -0.28 -1.57
C ALA A 205 4.75 0.24 -2.24
N ILE A 206 4.01 -0.59 -2.98
CA ILE A 206 2.73 -0.18 -3.57
C ILE A 206 1.57 -0.15 -2.54
N ILE A 207 1.73 -0.76 -1.37
CA ILE A 207 0.67 -0.84 -0.37
C ILE A 207 0.42 0.55 0.21
N GLY A 208 -0.77 1.09 -0.03
CA GLY A 208 -1.13 2.46 0.38
C GLY A 208 -0.76 3.54 -0.63
N TRP A 209 -0.18 3.19 -1.78
CA TRP A 209 0.24 4.14 -2.81
C TRP A 209 -0.89 5.05 -3.32
N GLU A 210 -2.09 4.49 -3.50
CA GLU A 210 -3.26 5.26 -3.94
C GLU A 210 -3.71 6.31 -2.90
N GLY A 211 -3.42 6.10 -1.62
CA GLY A 211 -3.72 7.07 -0.55
C GLY A 211 -2.82 8.30 -0.57
N ILE A 212 -1.67 8.24 -1.25
CA ILE A 212 -0.74 9.38 -1.39
C ILE A 212 -1.43 10.55 -2.12
N ARG A 213 -2.28 10.26 -3.10
CA ARG A 213 -3.05 11.30 -3.81
C ARG A 213 -3.95 12.10 -2.85
N ASP A 214 -4.62 11.41 -1.93
CA ASP A 214 -5.48 12.04 -0.94
C ASP A 214 -4.68 12.82 0.10
N LEU A 215 -3.51 12.30 0.50
CA LEU A 215 -2.59 13.00 1.39
C LEU A 215 -2.09 14.31 0.77
N ILE A 216 -1.65 14.30 -0.49
CA ILE A 216 -1.20 15.49 -1.22
C ILE A 216 -2.33 16.54 -1.28
N ARG A 217 -3.54 16.13 -1.67
CA ARG A 217 -4.70 17.02 -1.77
C ARG A 217 -5.07 17.66 -0.42
N ASN A 218 -5.07 16.88 0.66
CA ASN A 218 -5.40 17.38 2.00
C ASN A 218 -4.33 18.36 2.52
N GLU A 219 -3.05 18.07 2.26
CA GLU A 219 -1.94 18.91 2.69
C GLU A 219 -1.88 20.23 1.88
N GLU A 220 -2.10 20.18 0.57
CA GLU A 220 -2.18 21.38 -0.29
C GLU A 220 -3.28 22.34 0.20
N HIS A 221 -4.45 21.80 0.54
CA HIS A 221 -5.54 22.58 1.12
C HIS A 221 -5.19 23.16 2.50
N ALA A 222 -4.53 22.38 3.37
CA ALA A 222 -4.13 22.84 4.69
C ALA A 222 -3.09 23.97 4.62
N ARG A 223 -2.13 23.89 3.68
CA ARG A 223 -1.14 24.94 3.43
C ARG A 223 -1.77 26.21 2.87
N ASN A 224 -2.76 26.09 1.99
CA ASN A 224 -3.47 27.24 1.40
C ASN A 224 -4.36 27.99 2.39
N ILE A 225 -5.01 27.29 3.33
CA ILE A 225 -5.90 27.91 4.34
C ILE A 225 -5.13 28.37 5.58
N GLY A 226 -3.89 27.91 5.76
CA GLY A 226 -3.13 28.15 7.00
C GLY A 226 -3.73 27.43 8.21
N ASP A 227 -4.52 26.38 8.00
CA ASP A 227 -5.21 25.68 9.09
C ASP A 227 -4.20 24.85 9.91
N VAL A 228 -3.96 25.29 11.15
CA VAL A 228 -3.08 24.62 12.13
C VAL A 228 -3.80 23.42 12.79
N SER A 229 -5.10 23.25 12.55
CA SER A 229 -5.93 22.23 13.21
C SER A 229 -5.74 20.79 12.70
N VAL A 230 -4.99 20.56 11.61
CA VAL A 230 -4.64 19.21 11.12
C VAL A 230 -3.33 18.75 11.75
N ILE A 231 -3.37 18.47 13.04
CA ILE A 231 -2.21 18.10 13.89
C ILE A 231 -1.62 16.71 13.52
N GLY A 232 -2.13 16.02 12.50
CA GLY A 232 -1.76 14.64 12.19
C GLY A 232 -1.47 14.32 10.72
N SER A 233 -1.29 15.28 9.81
CA SER A 233 -0.93 14.93 8.42
C SER A 233 0.51 14.41 8.35
N PRO A 234 0.75 13.18 7.83
CA PRO A 234 2.11 12.62 7.70
C PRO A 234 3.07 13.47 6.85
N LEU A 235 2.54 14.42 6.07
CA LEU A 235 3.26 15.29 5.16
C LEU A 235 3.62 16.67 5.74
N ARG A 236 3.16 17.03 6.95
CA ARG A 236 3.42 18.34 7.57
C ARG A 236 4.92 18.60 7.82
N GLY A 237 5.70 17.53 8.02
CA GLY A 237 7.14 17.60 8.24
C GLY A 237 7.98 17.87 7.00
N LEU A 238 7.37 17.97 5.81
CA LEU A 238 8.06 18.20 4.54
C LEU A 238 8.21 19.68 4.23
N SER A 239 9.39 20.08 3.76
CA SER A 239 9.61 21.45 3.27
C SER A 239 8.73 21.76 2.05
N PRO A 240 8.48 23.04 1.71
CA PRO A 240 7.72 23.42 0.52
C PRO A 240 8.32 22.84 -0.78
N GLU A 241 9.65 22.81 -0.89
CA GLU A 241 10.36 22.26 -2.04
C GLU A 241 10.22 20.74 -2.14
N GLU A 242 10.35 20.03 -1.00
CA GLU A 242 10.19 18.57 -0.93
C GLU A 242 8.77 18.15 -1.29
N PHE A 243 7.76 18.91 -0.86
CA PHE A 243 6.37 18.70 -1.21
C PHE A 243 6.09 18.93 -2.70
N GLY A 244 6.69 19.96 -3.29
CA GLY A 244 6.62 20.20 -4.74
C GLY A 244 7.18 19.02 -5.54
N LYS A 245 8.37 18.54 -5.17
CA LYS A 245 9.00 17.35 -5.78
C LYS A 245 8.16 16.09 -5.62
N LEU A 246 7.53 15.90 -4.45
CA LEU A 246 6.62 14.78 -4.22
C LEU A 246 5.41 14.82 -5.17
N LYS A 247 4.77 15.97 -5.32
CA LYS A 247 3.60 16.15 -6.21
C LYS A 247 3.96 15.84 -7.66
N GLU A 248 5.02 16.46 -8.17
CA GLU A 248 5.47 16.27 -9.56
C GLU A 248 5.87 14.81 -9.83
N SER A 249 6.67 14.22 -8.94
CA SER A 249 7.12 12.83 -9.12
C SER A 249 5.98 11.83 -8.99
N TYR A 250 5.00 12.06 -8.11
CA TYR A 250 3.85 11.18 -7.96
C TYR A 250 2.97 11.17 -9.22
N GLU A 251 2.63 12.34 -9.76
CA GLU A 251 1.83 12.45 -10.98
C GLU A 251 2.53 11.83 -12.19
N LYS A 252 3.84 12.08 -12.32
CA LYS A 252 4.64 11.55 -13.43
C LYS A 252 4.87 10.05 -13.34
N PHE A 253 5.22 9.50 -12.17
CA PHE A 253 5.64 8.10 -12.03
C PHE A 253 4.52 7.12 -11.75
N THR A 254 3.38 7.54 -11.18
CA THR A 254 2.26 6.63 -10.89
C THR A 254 1.82 5.74 -12.06
N PRO A 255 1.63 6.23 -13.31
CA PRO A 255 1.26 5.34 -14.42
C PRO A 255 2.32 4.27 -14.72
N TYR A 256 3.60 4.63 -14.67
CA TYR A 256 4.72 3.71 -14.91
C TYR A 256 4.88 2.71 -13.76
N ILE A 257 4.74 3.14 -12.51
CA ILE A 257 4.76 2.28 -11.33
C ILE A 257 3.66 1.22 -11.42
N ARG A 258 2.44 1.61 -11.82
CA ARG A 258 1.33 0.66 -12.01
C ARG A 258 1.63 -0.34 -13.14
N LEU A 259 2.22 0.10 -14.24
CA LEU A 259 2.64 -0.79 -15.33
C LEU A 259 3.72 -1.78 -14.85
N CYS A 260 4.78 -1.29 -14.19
CA CYS A 260 5.82 -2.14 -13.62
C CYS A 260 5.24 -3.15 -12.62
N PHE A 261 4.30 -2.74 -11.77
CA PHE A 261 3.63 -3.64 -10.82
C PHE A 261 2.85 -4.77 -11.51
N ILE A 262 2.18 -4.48 -12.63
CA ILE A 262 1.51 -5.49 -13.44
C ILE A 262 2.54 -6.48 -14.01
N VAL A 263 3.64 -5.99 -14.58
CA VAL A 263 4.73 -6.83 -15.12
C VAL A 263 5.37 -7.68 -14.01
N MET A 264 5.62 -7.12 -12.83
CA MET A 264 6.10 -7.85 -11.65
C MET A 264 5.15 -8.98 -11.26
N THR A 265 3.84 -8.75 -11.33
CA THR A 265 2.84 -9.77 -11.04
C THR A 265 2.89 -10.93 -12.03
N PHE A 266 2.96 -10.63 -13.33
CA PHE A 266 3.12 -11.67 -14.36
C PHE A 266 4.42 -12.46 -14.15
N LEU A 267 5.51 -11.77 -13.85
CA LEU A 267 6.80 -12.40 -13.57
C LEU A 267 6.73 -13.31 -12.33
N SER A 268 6.02 -12.90 -11.27
CA SER A 268 5.81 -13.74 -10.08
C SER A 268 5.02 -15.01 -10.38
N VAL A 269 3.96 -14.92 -11.19
CA VAL A 269 3.19 -16.12 -11.60
C VAL A 269 4.06 -17.04 -12.43
N LEU A 270 4.91 -16.49 -13.29
CA LEU A 270 5.83 -17.28 -14.10
C LEU A 270 6.89 -17.98 -13.22
N TRP A 271 7.37 -17.36 -12.14
CA TRP A 271 8.20 -18.04 -11.14
C TRP A 271 7.49 -19.22 -10.49
N ASP A 272 6.22 -19.07 -10.12
CA ASP A 272 5.43 -20.14 -9.52
C ASP A 272 5.27 -21.34 -10.47
N VAL A 273 4.95 -21.08 -11.75
CA VAL A 273 4.81 -22.13 -12.79
C VAL A 273 6.14 -22.85 -13.04
N MET A 274 7.24 -22.10 -13.11
CA MET A 274 8.55 -22.69 -13.31
C MET A 274 9.02 -23.47 -12.09
N LEU A 275 8.69 -23.03 -10.87
CA LEU A 275 9.02 -23.77 -9.65
C LEU A 275 8.33 -25.13 -9.63
N VAL A 276 7.03 -25.17 -9.96
CA VAL A 276 6.30 -26.44 -10.10
C VAL A 276 6.96 -27.34 -11.15
N SER A 277 7.36 -26.78 -12.29
CA SER A 277 8.07 -27.53 -13.34
C SER A 277 9.42 -28.09 -12.85
N THR A 278 10.20 -27.30 -12.10
CA THR A 278 11.47 -27.74 -11.50
C THR A 278 11.26 -28.86 -10.48
N ILE A 279 10.21 -28.76 -9.65
CA ILE A 279 9.86 -29.78 -8.66
C ILE A 279 9.52 -31.12 -9.34
N LEU A 280 8.78 -31.10 -10.45
CA LEU A 280 8.28 -32.31 -11.10
C LEU A 280 9.32 -33.05 -11.95
N TYR A 281 10.24 -32.34 -12.62
CA TYR A 281 11.03 -32.94 -13.71
C TYR A 281 12.55 -32.98 -13.51
N TYR A 282 13.13 -32.23 -12.56
CA TYR A 282 14.59 -32.02 -12.49
C TYR A 282 15.11 -32.19 -11.07
N HIS A 283 16.30 -32.74 -10.84
CA HIS A 283 16.94 -32.97 -9.53
C HIS A 283 16.21 -33.96 -8.60
N ILE A 284 16.94 -34.47 -7.61
CA ILE A 284 16.37 -35.29 -6.52
C ILE A 284 15.73 -34.40 -5.43
N MET A 285 14.81 -34.97 -4.63
CA MET A 285 14.12 -34.24 -3.56
C MET A 285 15.08 -33.50 -2.61
N VAL A 286 16.18 -34.13 -2.17
CA VAL A 286 17.09 -33.55 -1.17
C VAL A 286 17.79 -32.29 -1.71
N GLU A 287 18.29 -32.34 -2.95
CA GLU A 287 18.95 -31.20 -3.60
C GLU A 287 18.01 -29.99 -3.72
N LYS A 288 16.75 -30.23 -4.12
CA LYS A 288 15.70 -29.21 -4.20
C LYS A 288 15.39 -28.63 -2.83
N PHE A 289 15.18 -29.48 -1.83
CA PHE A 289 14.80 -29.05 -0.50
C PHE A 289 15.87 -28.18 0.17
N ILE A 290 17.15 -28.57 0.09
CA ILE A 290 18.26 -27.79 0.64
C ILE A 290 18.35 -26.43 -0.06
N SER A 291 18.24 -26.39 -1.38
CA SER A 291 18.28 -25.14 -2.15
C SER A 291 17.16 -24.18 -1.76
N GLY A 292 15.94 -24.69 -1.57
CA GLY A 292 14.79 -23.92 -1.13
C GLY A 292 14.91 -23.44 0.31
N ALA A 293 15.41 -24.28 1.22
CA ALA A 293 15.68 -23.89 2.60
C ALA A 293 16.69 -22.73 2.67
N ILE A 294 17.78 -22.81 1.90
CA ILE A 294 18.79 -21.74 1.80
C ILE A 294 18.16 -20.45 1.25
N ALA A 295 17.31 -20.52 0.23
CA ALA A 295 16.61 -19.36 -0.31
C ALA A 295 15.70 -18.69 0.73
N ILE A 296 14.89 -19.47 1.43
CA ILE A 296 13.96 -18.99 2.47
C ILE A 296 14.75 -18.40 3.66
N LEU A 297 15.81 -19.06 4.11
CA LEU A 297 16.65 -18.57 5.20
C LEU A 297 17.35 -17.26 4.84
N THR A 298 17.88 -17.15 3.63
CA THR A 298 18.52 -15.91 3.14
C THR A 298 17.52 -14.76 3.07
N TRP A 299 16.32 -15.02 2.56
CA TRP A 299 15.23 -14.04 2.55
C TRP A 299 14.79 -13.65 3.97
N PHE A 300 14.63 -14.61 4.87
CA PHE A 300 14.21 -14.36 6.25
C PHE A 300 15.24 -13.51 6.98
N PHE A 301 16.52 -13.87 6.87
CA PHE A 301 17.61 -13.11 7.47
C PHE A 301 17.65 -11.66 6.96
N THR A 302 17.50 -11.46 5.65
CA THR A 302 17.54 -10.11 5.05
C THR A 302 16.29 -9.29 5.39
N TYR A 303 15.11 -9.74 4.99
CA TYR A 303 13.88 -8.93 5.07
C TYR A 303 13.15 -8.98 6.42
N ARG A 304 13.29 -10.06 7.20
CA ARG A 304 12.58 -10.20 8.49
C ARG A 304 13.44 -9.93 9.70
N TYR A 305 14.75 -10.05 9.58
CA TYR A 305 15.67 -9.76 10.67
C TYR A 305 16.48 -8.48 10.38
N TRP A 306 17.42 -8.51 9.44
CA TRP A 306 18.36 -7.42 9.19
C TRP A 306 17.66 -6.09 8.90
N TYR A 307 16.78 -6.03 7.89
CA TYR A 307 16.16 -4.77 7.48
C TYR A 307 15.18 -4.19 8.52
N THR A 308 14.76 -4.99 9.51
CA THR A 308 13.90 -4.53 10.60
C THR A 308 14.65 -3.85 11.74
N LEU A 309 15.97 -4.04 11.81
CA LEU A 309 16.80 -3.47 12.88
C LEU A 309 16.91 -1.96 12.72
N SER A 310 16.34 -1.23 13.68
CA SER A 310 16.40 0.23 13.74
C SER A 310 17.83 0.68 14.07
N GLY A 311 18.61 1.03 13.05
CA GLY A 311 19.99 1.51 13.20
C GLY A 311 20.99 0.89 12.23
N ILE A 312 20.63 -0.22 11.58
CA ILE A 312 21.47 -0.85 10.56
C ILE A 312 20.80 -0.66 9.20
N LEU A 313 21.49 0.02 8.29
CA LEU A 313 21.02 0.17 6.92
C LEU A 313 21.07 -1.19 6.19
N PRO A 314 20.13 -1.50 5.28
CA PRO A 314 19.01 -0.66 4.79
C PRO A 314 17.64 -0.83 5.48
N ASN A 315 16.76 0.17 5.35
CA ASN A 315 15.38 0.14 5.87
C ASN A 315 14.43 -0.75 5.03
N LEU A 316 13.22 -1.02 5.55
CA LEU A 316 12.20 -1.78 4.84
C LEU A 316 11.71 -1.08 3.54
N PRO A 317 11.25 -1.86 2.54
CA PRO A 317 10.61 -1.31 1.34
C PRO A 317 9.43 -0.41 1.70
N GLY A 318 9.39 0.81 1.18
CA GLY A 318 8.32 1.77 1.42
C GLY A 318 8.44 2.59 2.71
N ASP A 319 9.54 2.48 3.45
CA ASP A 319 9.87 3.42 4.52
C ASP A 319 10.53 4.66 3.90
N GLY A 320 9.85 5.79 4.00
CA GLY A 320 10.21 7.06 3.37
C GLY A 320 10.35 8.22 4.34
N LEU A 321 10.37 9.42 3.77
CA LEU A 321 10.39 10.66 4.56
C LEU A 321 9.04 10.90 5.27
N PHE A 322 7.97 10.26 4.79
CA PHE A 322 6.65 10.25 5.38
C PHE A 322 6.05 8.84 5.37
N LYS A 323 5.13 8.57 6.31
CA LYS A 323 4.40 7.31 6.38
C LYS A 323 3.13 7.39 5.54
N TYR A 324 3.01 6.56 4.50
CA TYR A 324 1.82 6.47 3.65
C TYR A 324 1.08 5.13 3.73
N LYS A 325 1.73 4.07 4.24
CA LYS A 325 1.13 2.73 4.36
C LYS A 325 -0.05 2.69 5.33
N ASP A 326 0.01 3.50 6.38
CA ASP A 326 -1.03 3.62 7.40
C ASP A 326 -2.22 4.48 6.94
N ALA A 327 -2.11 5.16 5.78
CA ALA A 327 -3.15 6.02 5.25
C ALA A 327 -4.33 5.25 4.62
N ARG A 328 -4.49 3.95 4.93
CA ARG A 328 -5.59 3.19 4.36
C ARG A 328 -6.91 3.43 5.08
N GLN A 329 -7.74 4.09 4.27
CA GLN A 329 -9.18 4.04 4.13
C GLN A 329 -9.95 4.70 5.26
N PRO A 330 -10.86 5.66 4.93
CA PRO A 330 -11.98 5.90 5.82
C PRO A 330 -12.53 4.51 6.11
N LYS A 331 -12.58 4.11 7.38
CA LYS A 331 -13.58 3.13 7.78
C LYS A 331 -14.84 3.57 7.05
N GLU A 332 -15.41 2.72 6.21
CA GLU A 332 -16.80 2.93 5.81
C GLU A 332 -17.48 3.35 7.09
N CYS A 333 -17.98 4.59 7.12
CA CYS A 333 -18.73 5.04 8.25
C CYS A 333 -19.83 3.99 8.33
N THR A 334 -19.74 3.08 9.32
CA THR A 334 -20.68 2.00 9.50
C THR A 334 -22.01 2.67 9.31
N LYS A 335 -22.72 2.33 8.23
CA LYS A 335 -24.02 2.93 7.94
C LYS A 335 -24.79 2.69 9.22
N ARG A 336 -24.91 3.74 10.04
CA ARG A 336 -25.82 3.78 11.17
C ARG A 336 -27.15 3.67 10.44
N ARG A 337 -27.66 2.44 10.35
CA ARG A 337 -29.02 2.17 9.95
C ARG A 337 -29.84 3.10 10.83
N GLY A 338 -30.42 4.12 10.21
CA GLY A 338 -31.44 4.93 10.83
C GLY A 338 -32.63 4.00 11.04
N THR A 339 -32.65 3.34 12.18
CA THR A 339 -33.86 2.78 12.77
C THR A 339 -34.22 3.71 13.91
N THR A 340 -35.22 4.52 13.60
CA THR A 340 -36.26 5.11 14.43
C THR A 340 -36.31 4.67 15.90
N SER A 341 -36.63 5.68 16.72
CA SER A 341 -37.32 5.68 18.03
C SER A 341 -36.61 5.14 19.28
N GLY A 342 -36.23 6.06 20.17
CA GLY A 342 -35.96 5.84 21.60
C GLY A 342 -35.30 7.07 22.23
N PRO A 343 -35.83 7.65 23.32
CA PRO A 343 -35.59 9.04 23.69
C PRO A 343 -34.21 9.25 24.32
N GLN A 344 -33.37 10.09 23.70
CA GLN A 344 -32.16 10.60 24.34
C GLN A 344 -32.44 11.92 25.03
N SER A 345 -32.14 11.91 26.33
CA SER A 345 -32.07 13.04 27.25
C SER A 345 -31.45 14.28 26.61
N ILE A 346 -32.18 15.39 26.72
CA ILE A 346 -31.83 16.73 26.27
C ILE A 346 -30.51 17.18 26.94
N VAL A 347 -29.43 17.25 26.15
CA VAL A 347 -28.25 18.06 26.48
C VAL A 347 -28.56 19.49 26.01
N LYS A 348 -28.56 20.45 26.93
CA LYS A 348 -28.78 21.88 26.65
C LYS A 348 -27.80 22.37 25.58
N GLY A 349 -28.32 22.85 24.44
CA GLY A 349 -27.58 23.70 23.50
C GLY A 349 -27.46 23.23 22.05
N GLN A 350 -28.08 22.12 21.64
CA GLN A 350 -27.98 21.64 20.25
C GLN A 350 -29.21 22.00 19.42
N PHE A 351 -29.03 22.89 18.43
CA PHE A 351 -30.09 23.31 17.50
C PHE A 351 -30.51 22.15 16.58
N PRO A 352 -31.80 21.98 16.29
CA PRO A 352 -32.24 21.06 15.25
C PRO A 352 -31.68 21.52 13.90
N THR A 353 -31.07 20.58 13.18
CA THR A 353 -30.49 20.82 11.86
C THR A 353 -31.34 20.12 10.80
N PHE A 354 -31.64 20.80 9.69
CA PHE A 354 -32.26 20.20 8.51
C PHE A 354 -31.23 20.20 7.38
N MET A 355 -30.92 19.02 6.84
CA MET A 355 -29.82 18.82 5.88
C MET A 355 -28.48 19.43 6.30
N GLY A 356 -28.19 19.45 7.61
CA GLY A 356 -26.95 19.99 8.17
C GLY A 356 -26.92 21.52 8.33
N MET A 357 -28.02 22.22 8.06
CA MET A 357 -28.16 23.65 8.32
C MET A 357 -28.95 23.87 9.64
N PRO A 358 -28.41 24.62 10.63
CA PRO A 358 -29.11 24.89 11.87
C PRO A 358 -30.31 25.82 11.65
N LEU A 359 -31.48 25.39 12.12
CA LEU A 359 -32.74 26.13 11.98
C LEU A 359 -32.88 27.14 13.12
N TYR A 360 -32.41 28.38 12.89
CA TYR A 360 -32.53 29.47 13.86
C TYR A 360 -33.93 30.09 13.96
N GLY A 361 -34.82 29.79 13.01
CA GLY A 361 -36.18 30.36 12.98
C GLY A 361 -37.08 29.90 14.13
N LEU A 362 -36.86 28.71 14.67
CA LEU A 362 -37.70 28.12 15.72
C LEU A 362 -37.48 28.75 17.10
N ARG A 363 -36.26 29.22 17.40
CA ARG A 363 -35.97 29.88 18.70
C ARG A 363 -36.71 31.21 18.86
N ASN A 364 -36.99 31.91 17.76
CA ASN A 364 -37.74 33.15 17.82
C ASN A 364 -39.25 32.93 17.91
N GLN A 365 -39.76 31.73 17.58
CA GLN A 365 -41.14 31.35 17.83
C GLN A 365 -41.32 30.85 19.27
N GLU A 366 -40.45 29.95 19.76
CA GLU A 366 -40.49 29.48 21.16
C GLU A 366 -40.31 30.63 22.16
N ASN A 367 -39.37 31.54 21.93
CA ASN A 367 -39.18 32.71 22.82
C ASN A 367 -40.34 33.72 22.75
N LYS A 368 -41.20 33.65 21.72
CA LYS A 368 -42.36 34.54 21.58
C LYS A 368 -43.58 33.90 22.23
N GLU A 369 -43.83 32.62 21.97
CA GLU A 369 -44.87 31.83 22.61
C GLU A 369 -44.66 31.75 24.13
N GLN A 370 -43.42 31.53 24.59
CA GLN A 370 -43.12 31.46 26.02
C GLN A 370 -43.21 32.83 26.73
N LYS A 371 -43.00 33.92 25.98
CA LYS A 371 -43.18 35.28 26.52
C LYS A 371 -44.66 35.67 26.58
N ASP A 372 -45.44 35.24 25.60
CA ASP A 372 -46.89 35.46 25.59
C ASP A 372 -47.58 34.62 26.70
N GLU A 373 -47.12 33.38 26.94
CA GLU A 373 -47.63 32.49 27.99
C GLU A 373 -47.30 32.96 29.42
N ASP A 374 -46.09 33.51 29.65
CA ASP A 374 -45.73 34.12 30.95
C ASP A 374 -46.52 35.41 31.24
N THR A 375 -46.93 36.15 30.20
CA THR A 375 -47.70 37.40 30.35
C THR A 375 -49.17 37.10 30.71
N ASP A 376 -49.73 36.01 30.17
CA ASP A 376 -51.10 35.57 30.46
C ASP A 376 -51.23 35.02 31.90
N ILE A 377 -50.21 34.31 32.40
CA ILE A 377 -50.17 33.81 33.79
C ILE A 377 -50.06 34.95 34.81
N GLU A 378 -49.30 36.00 34.51
CA GLU A 378 -49.14 37.15 35.41
C GLU A 378 -50.44 38.00 35.51
N MET A 379 -51.23 38.07 34.42
CA MET A 379 -52.56 38.69 34.41
C MET A 379 -53.61 37.90 35.21
N ASP A 380 -53.61 36.57 35.13
CA ASP A 380 -54.54 35.73 35.89
C ASP A 380 -54.25 35.73 37.40
N MET A 381 -52.97 35.81 37.79
CA MET A 381 -52.57 35.93 39.20
C MET A 381 -52.98 37.28 39.83
N GLN A 382 -52.91 38.39 39.09
CA GLN A 382 -53.37 39.70 39.56
C GLN A 382 -54.90 39.78 39.66
N THR A 383 -55.63 39.09 38.78
CA THR A 383 -57.10 39.07 38.80
C THR A 383 -57.64 38.23 39.96
N SER A 384 -56.93 37.15 40.34
CA SER A 384 -57.30 36.31 41.48
C SER A 384 -56.96 36.92 42.86
N SER A 385 -56.06 37.91 42.95
CA SER A 385 -55.74 38.59 44.22
C SER A 385 -56.66 39.76 44.55
N ALA A 386 -57.56 40.15 43.65
CA ALA A 386 -58.53 41.24 43.84
C ALA A 386 -59.90 40.74 44.35
N ILE A 387 -60.09 39.44 44.53
CA ILE A 387 -61.29 38.83 45.10
C ILE A 387 -60.91 38.03 46.35
N LYS A 388 -60.57 38.75 47.43
CA LYS A 388 -60.75 38.30 48.81
C LYS A 388 -60.74 39.48 49.77
#